data_AF-A0A7C9PQ23-F1
#
_entry.id   AF-A0A7C9PQ23-F1
#
_cell.length_a   1.000
_cell.length_b   1.000
_cell.length_c   1.000
_cell.angle_alpha   90.00
_cell.angle_beta   90.00
_cell.angle_gamma   90.00
#
_symmetry.space_group_name_H-M   'P 1'
#
loop_
_entity.id
_entity.type
_entity.pdbx_description
1 polymer ?
#
loop_
_entity_poly.entity_id
_entity_poly.type
_entity_poly.pdbx_seq_one_letter_code
_entity_poly.pdbx_strand_id
1 'polypeptide(L)'
;MDLNVFSTAVTAVLVGLLAMFGCAPEPVLEKPRTVQLQQNWEAQPGDDLAGHRIVGGLGDIAIALKGNKTVYAPTDGRLQPNSPECAIFSSEELPIYLFRFCGLKNPQWGKRRAGEKLGQSDILSFAVLNRRPDGKWAFVEPSMSIIETILNPPKVAFAN
;
A
#
# COMPACT_ATOMS: atom_id res chain seq x y z
N MET A 1 -49.11 42.21 20.43
CA MET A 1 -47.92 42.16 19.56
C MET A 1 -46.81 41.65 20.44
N ASP A 2 -46.14 40.56 20.05
CA ASP A 2 -44.75 40.18 20.42
C ASP A 2 -44.55 38.68 20.16
N LEU A 3 -44.51 38.33 18.87
CA LEU A 3 -44.26 36.97 18.36
C LEU A 3 -42.87 36.83 17.70
N ASN A 4 -42.00 37.85 17.79
CA ASN A 4 -40.76 37.92 17.00
C ASN A 4 -39.47 37.56 17.77
N VAL A 5 -39.54 37.26 19.07
CA VAL A 5 -38.31 37.07 19.88
C VAL A 5 -37.87 35.60 19.97
N PHE A 6 -38.76 34.62 19.80
CA PHE A 6 -38.41 33.19 19.91
C PHE A 6 -37.81 32.59 18.63
N SER A 7 -37.95 33.26 17.47
CA SER A 7 -37.52 32.71 16.17
C SER A 7 -36.01 32.86 15.93
N THR A 8 -35.35 33.83 16.54
CA THR A 8 -33.93 34.13 16.27
C THR A 8 -32.98 33.22 17.08
N ALA A 9 -33.35 32.88 18.31
CA ALA A 9 -32.51 32.06 19.19
C ALA A 9 -32.35 30.61 18.72
N VAL A 10 -33.42 30.00 18.18
CA VAL A 10 -33.39 28.61 17.69
C VAL A 10 -32.52 28.48 16.43
N THR A 11 -32.55 29.49 15.56
CA THR A 11 -31.77 29.49 14.31
C THR A 11 -30.27 29.61 14.58
N ALA A 12 -29.87 30.39 15.59
CA ALA A 12 -28.46 30.56 15.95
C ALA A 12 -27.82 29.28 16.52
N VAL A 13 -28.57 28.50 17.30
CA VAL A 13 -28.09 27.21 17.85
C VAL A 13 -27.93 26.17 16.75
N LEU A 14 -28.84 26.14 15.77
CA LEU A 14 -28.77 25.19 14.66
C LEU A 14 -27.58 25.44 13.72
N VAL A 15 -27.24 26.72 13.48
CA VAL A 15 -26.08 27.12 12.67
C VAL A 15 -24.76 26.85 13.40
N GLY A 16 -24.72 26.99 14.73
CA GLY A 16 -23.56 26.66 15.55
C GLY A 16 -23.22 25.15 15.57
N LEU A 17 -24.24 24.28 15.53
CA LEU A 17 -24.03 22.82 15.50
C LEU A 17 -23.53 22.30 14.13
N LEU A 18 -23.88 22.96 13.02
CA LEU A 18 -23.42 22.58 11.68
C LEU A 18 -21.95 22.94 11.42
N ALA A 19 -21.37 23.87 12.18
CA ALA A 19 -19.97 24.26 12.05
C ALA A 19 -18.97 23.26 12.68
N MET A 20 -19.45 22.23 13.40
CA MET A 20 -18.60 21.21 14.04
C MET A 20 -18.45 19.90 13.25
N PHE A 21 -19.06 19.81 12.05
CA PHE A 21 -18.79 18.76 11.07
C PHE A 21 -18.13 19.42 9.84
N GLY A 22 -16.88 19.22 9.46
CA GLY A 22 -15.84 18.31 9.88
C GLY A 22 -14.72 18.51 8.87
N CYS A 23 -13.56 19.00 9.30
CA CYS A 23 -12.34 18.94 8.49
C CYS A 23 -11.89 17.48 8.45
N ALA A 24 -12.44 16.68 7.54
CA ALA A 24 -11.80 15.43 7.18
C ALA A 24 -10.49 15.80 6.46
N PRO A 25 -9.32 15.31 6.92
CA PRO A 25 -8.08 15.50 6.18
C PRO A 25 -8.27 14.97 4.76
N GLU A 26 -7.96 15.81 3.77
CA GLU A 26 -8.02 15.41 2.37
C GLU A 26 -7.11 14.18 2.19
N PRO A 27 -7.61 13.07 1.60
CA PRO A 27 -6.81 11.87 1.43
C PRO A 27 -5.61 12.22 0.55
N VAL A 28 -4.41 12.14 1.14
CA VAL A 28 -3.16 12.36 0.41
C VAL A 28 -3.04 11.25 -0.63
N LEU A 29 -3.26 11.61 -1.89
CA LEU A 29 -3.06 10.70 -3.01
C LEU A 29 -1.56 10.37 -3.12
N GLU A 30 -1.21 9.11 -2.86
CA GLU A 30 0.16 8.65 -3.08
C GLU A 30 0.50 8.71 -4.57
N LYS A 31 1.60 9.39 -4.88
CA LYS A 31 2.07 9.50 -6.26
C LYS A 31 2.71 8.18 -6.69
N PRO A 32 2.46 7.74 -7.94
CA PRO A 32 3.16 6.59 -8.49
C PRO A 32 4.68 6.77 -8.43
N ARG A 33 5.39 5.74 -7.98
CA ARG A 33 6.84 5.69 -7.96
C ARG A 33 7.34 5.02 -9.23
N THR A 34 8.11 5.75 -10.04
CA THR A 34 8.84 5.17 -11.17
C THR A 34 10.17 4.57 -10.70
N VAL A 35 10.45 3.33 -11.11
CA VAL A 35 11.67 2.61 -10.77
C VAL A 35 12.40 2.25 -12.07
N GLN A 36 13.64 2.68 -12.22
CA GLN A 36 14.46 2.29 -13.38
C GLN A 36 15.05 0.91 -13.13
N LEU A 37 14.54 -0.09 -13.84
CA LEU A 37 14.98 -1.48 -13.73
C LEU A 37 16.20 -1.73 -14.62
N GLN A 38 17.17 -2.50 -14.11
CA GLN A 38 18.34 -2.92 -14.87
C GLN A 38 17.97 -3.91 -15.99
N GLN A 39 16.95 -4.75 -15.76
CA GLN A 39 16.37 -5.65 -16.74
C GLN A 39 14.86 -5.44 -16.77
N ASN A 40 14.35 -5.01 -17.92
CA ASN A 40 12.92 -4.84 -18.16
C ASN A 40 12.46 -5.94 -19.11
N TRP A 41 11.76 -6.94 -18.57
CA TRP A 41 11.20 -8.04 -19.35
C TRP A 41 10.00 -7.55 -20.17
N GLU A 42 9.77 -8.19 -21.32
CA GLU A 42 8.67 -7.83 -22.24
C GLU A 42 7.29 -8.02 -21.58
N ALA A 43 7.12 -9.12 -20.83
CA ALA A 43 5.92 -9.39 -20.05
C ALA A 43 6.06 -8.89 -18.61
N GLN A 44 5.10 -8.08 -18.16
CA GLN A 44 5.02 -7.55 -16.80
C GLN A 44 3.71 -7.94 -16.12
N PRO A 45 3.70 -8.05 -14.76
CA PRO A 45 2.47 -8.10 -13.99
C PRO A 45 1.54 -6.93 -14.36
N GLY A 46 0.30 -7.26 -14.68
CA GLY A 46 -0.68 -6.30 -15.15
C GLY A 46 -0.71 -6.08 -16.67
N ASP A 47 0.02 -6.86 -17.47
CA ASP A 47 -0.18 -6.95 -18.91
C ASP A 47 -1.26 -7.99 -19.25
N ASP A 48 -1.84 -7.89 -20.45
CA ASP A 48 -2.76 -8.88 -21.01
C ASP A 48 -2.12 -9.60 -22.20
N LEU A 49 -2.03 -10.93 -22.12
CA LEU A 49 -1.50 -11.79 -23.17
C LEU A 49 -2.53 -12.85 -23.55
N ALA A 50 -2.99 -12.82 -24.81
CA ALA A 50 -4.00 -13.74 -25.33
C ALA A 50 -5.29 -13.82 -24.47
N GLY A 51 -5.71 -12.69 -23.89
CA GLY A 51 -6.91 -12.62 -23.03
C GLY A 51 -6.68 -13.09 -21.59
N HIS A 52 -5.45 -13.43 -21.21
CA HIS A 52 -5.07 -13.78 -19.85
C HIS A 52 -4.22 -12.68 -19.21
N ARG A 53 -4.55 -12.34 -17.96
CA ARG A 53 -3.82 -11.37 -17.16
C ARG A 53 -2.50 -11.98 -16.69
N ILE A 54 -1.38 -11.30 -16.92
CA ILE A 54 -0.09 -11.68 -16.37
C ILE A 54 -0.03 -11.26 -14.90
N VAL A 55 0.21 -12.23 -14.01
CA VAL A 55 0.21 -12.02 -12.55
C VAL A 55 1.61 -12.03 -11.92
N GLY A 56 2.65 -12.34 -12.68
CA GLY A 56 4.04 -12.43 -12.21
C GLY A 56 5.05 -12.30 -13.37
N GLY A 57 6.24 -11.78 -13.09
CA GLY A 57 7.35 -11.69 -14.04
C GLY A 57 8.61 -12.41 -13.56
N LEU A 58 9.68 -12.38 -14.37
CA LEU A 58 10.96 -12.94 -13.95
C LEU A 58 11.57 -12.07 -12.84
N GLY A 59 11.87 -12.70 -11.70
CA GLY A 59 12.33 -12.04 -10.48
C GLY A 59 11.26 -11.94 -9.39
N ASP A 60 10.02 -12.33 -9.71
CA ASP A 60 8.92 -12.40 -8.75
C ASP A 60 8.69 -13.86 -8.28
N ILE A 61 8.11 -14.02 -7.10
CA ILE A 61 7.48 -15.27 -6.66
C ILE A 61 5.96 -15.08 -6.58
N ALA A 62 5.19 -16.05 -7.07
CA ALA A 62 3.74 -16.05 -6.94
C ALA A 62 3.32 -16.95 -5.77
N ILE A 63 2.63 -16.37 -4.80
CA ILE A 63 2.18 -17.05 -3.59
C ILE A 63 0.66 -17.17 -3.64
N ALA A 64 0.16 -18.41 -3.69
CA ALA A 64 -1.27 -18.67 -3.56
C ALA A 64 -1.71 -18.49 -2.10
N LEU A 65 -2.55 -17.50 -1.85
CA LEU A 65 -3.07 -17.12 -0.54
C LEU A 65 -4.56 -17.44 -0.47
N LYS A 66 -4.95 -18.39 0.39
CA LYS A 66 -6.37 -18.73 0.51
C LYS A 66 -7.15 -17.64 1.27
N GLY A 67 -8.22 -17.13 0.67
CA GLY A 67 -9.27 -16.37 1.36
C GLY A 67 -8.93 -14.93 1.71
N ASN A 68 -8.45 -14.12 0.76
CA ASN A 68 -8.11 -12.71 0.96
C ASN A 68 -7.15 -12.50 2.15
N LYS A 69 -6.08 -13.29 2.20
CA LYS A 69 -5.08 -13.21 3.29
C LYS A 69 -4.53 -11.79 3.38
N THR A 70 -4.42 -11.29 4.60
CA THR A 70 -3.81 -9.98 4.88
C THR A 70 -2.31 -10.03 4.60
N VAL A 71 -1.81 -9.00 3.92
CA VAL A 71 -0.37 -8.76 3.69
C VAL A 71 0.06 -7.58 4.55
N TYR A 72 1.23 -7.68 5.17
CA TYR A 72 1.69 -6.76 6.20
C TYR A 72 3.01 -6.07 5.82
N ALA A 73 3.24 -4.90 6.41
CA ALA A 73 4.45 -4.13 6.23
C ALA A 73 5.61 -4.85 6.95
N PRO A 74 6.72 -5.17 6.25
CA PRO A 74 7.82 -5.91 6.86
C PRO A 74 8.67 -5.06 7.82
N THR A 75 8.70 -3.75 7.60
CA THR A 75 9.48 -2.74 8.35
C THR A 75 8.68 -1.44 8.36
N ASP A 76 9.18 -0.42 9.06
CA ASP A 76 8.66 0.93 8.89
C ASP A 76 8.99 1.45 7.47
N GLY A 77 8.01 2.07 6.84
CA GLY A 77 8.18 2.49 5.45
C GLY A 77 6.96 3.13 4.81
N ARG A 78 6.97 3.15 3.47
CA ARG A 78 5.92 3.77 2.66
C ARG A 78 5.52 2.89 1.49
N LEU A 79 4.21 2.65 1.37
CA LEU A 79 3.58 1.96 0.24
C LEU A 79 3.10 2.99 -0.80
N GLN A 80 3.50 2.81 -2.06
CA GLN A 80 3.18 3.72 -3.16
C GLN A 80 2.73 2.93 -4.40
N PRO A 81 1.86 3.49 -5.26
CA PRO A 81 1.57 2.90 -6.55
C PRO A 81 2.85 2.79 -7.40
N ASN A 82 2.94 1.82 -8.30
CA ASN A 82 4.08 1.71 -9.23
C ASN A 82 3.67 1.43 -10.67
N SER A 83 2.88 0.37 -10.88
CA SER A 83 2.32 0.00 -12.17
C SER A 83 0.86 -0.44 -11.96
N PRO A 84 0.08 -0.71 -13.03
CA PRO A 84 -1.23 -1.34 -12.87
C PRO A 84 -1.09 -2.58 -11.98
N GLU A 85 -1.92 -2.65 -10.93
CA GLU A 85 -1.98 -3.75 -9.95
C GLU A 85 -0.75 -3.97 -9.05
N CYS A 86 0.30 -3.15 -9.17
CA CYS A 86 1.49 -3.26 -8.32
C CYS A 86 1.75 -2.03 -7.46
N ALA A 87 2.21 -2.30 -6.25
CA ALA A 87 2.69 -1.32 -5.30
C ALA A 87 4.20 -1.53 -5.03
N ILE A 88 4.89 -0.44 -4.71
CA ILE A 88 6.25 -0.46 -4.19
C ILE A 88 6.20 -0.04 -2.73
N PHE A 89 6.81 -0.84 -1.86
CA PHE A 89 7.12 -0.47 -0.50
C PHE A 89 8.59 -0.09 -0.37
N SER A 90 8.84 1.08 0.21
CA SER A 90 10.17 1.58 0.51
C SER A 90 10.40 1.47 2.01
N SER A 91 11.43 0.74 2.42
CA SER A 91 11.83 0.65 3.82
C SER A 91 12.61 1.89 4.24
N GLU A 92 12.29 2.45 5.40
CA GLU A 92 13.09 3.52 6.02
C GLU A 92 14.39 2.94 6.62
N GLU A 93 14.36 1.68 7.06
CA GLU A 93 15.49 0.96 7.67
C GLU A 93 16.46 0.41 6.61
N LEU A 94 15.93 -0.04 5.46
CA LEU A 94 16.65 -0.72 4.40
C LEU A 94 16.55 0.06 3.06
N PRO A 95 17.13 1.27 2.95
CA PRO A 95 16.89 2.20 1.84
C PRO A 95 17.45 1.71 0.48
N ILE A 96 18.33 0.71 0.50
CA ILE A 96 18.87 0.07 -0.71
C ILE A 96 17.94 -1.03 -1.24
N TYR A 97 16.84 -1.33 -0.58
CA TYR A 97 15.86 -2.33 -0.98
C TYR A 97 14.48 -1.72 -1.24
N LEU A 98 13.79 -2.29 -2.23
CA LEU A 98 12.36 -2.08 -2.44
C LEU A 98 11.65 -3.43 -2.46
N PHE A 99 10.39 -3.42 -2.03
CA PHE A 99 9.53 -4.58 -2.10
C PHE A 99 8.40 -4.27 -3.09
N ARG A 100 8.26 -5.10 -4.12
CA ARG A 100 7.16 -5.01 -5.10
C ARG A 100 6.07 -5.99 -4.69
N PHE A 101 4.84 -5.48 -4.57
CA PHE A 101 3.65 -6.27 -4.26
C PHE A 101 2.65 -6.11 -5.39
N CYS A 102 2.34 -7.18 -6.11
CA CYS A 102 1.32 -7.18 -7.16
C CYS A 102 0.13 -8.06 -6.75
N GLY A 103 -1.08 -7.64 -7.10
CA GLY A 103 -2.31 -8.33 -6.72
C GLY A 103 -2.82 -7.99 -5.32
N LEU A 104 -2.41 -6.84 -4.76
CA LEU A 104 -3.00 -6.31 -3.53
C LEU A 104 -4.40 -5.73 -3.80
N LYS A 105 -5.38 -6.20 -3.03
CA LYS A 105 -6.73 -5.67 -2.93
C LYS A 105 -6.79 -4.65 -1.79
N ASN A 106 -7.47 -3.53 -2.04
CA ASN A 106 -7.65 -2.42 -1.09
C ASN A 106 -6.32 -1.98 -0.42
N PRO A 107 -5.29 -1.64 -1.23
CA PRO A 107 -3.98 -1.25 -0.72
C PRO A 107 -4.06 -0.03 0.20
N GLN A 108 -3.33 -0.09 1.31
CA GLN A 108 -3.25 0.95 2.33
C GLN A 108 -2.06 1.86 2.01
N TRP A 109 -2.29 2.82 1.12
CA TRP A 109 -1.26 3.74 0.64
C TRP A 109 -0.63 4.59 1.76
N GLY A 110 0.60 5.03 1.53
CA GLY A 110 1.32 5.95 2.39
C GLY A 110 2.18 5.29 3.44
N LYS A 111 2.48 6.01 4.52
CA LYS A 111 3.34 5.54 5.61
C LYS A 111 2.68 4.35 6.33
N ARG A 112 3.47 3.33 6.63
CA ARG A 112 3.06 2.12 7.35
C ARG A 112 4.14 1.75 8.34
N ARG A 113 3.73 1.38 9.55
CA ARG A 113 4.64 0.79 10.54
C ARG A 113 4.79 -0.70 10.32
N ALA A 114 5.89 -1.27 10.78
CA ALA A 114 6.11 -2.71 10.77
C ALA A 114 4.89 -3.45 11.38
N GLY A 115 4.43 -4.50 10.69
CA GLY A 115 3.26 -5.29 11.08
C GLY A 115 1.91 -4.63 10.78
N GLU A 116 1.84 -3.39 10.29
CA GLU A 116 0.58 -2.80 9.81
C GLU A 116 0.14 -3.44 8.50
N LYS A 117 -1.18 -3.48 8.27
CA LYS A 117 -1.78 -4.01 7.05
C LYS A 117 -1.40 -3.15 5.84
N LEU A 118 -0.89 -3.80 4.80
CA LEU A 118 -0.72 -3.20 3.46
C LEU A 118 -1.93 -3.44 2.56
N GLY A 119 -2.63 -4.55 2.74
CA GLY A 119 -3.76 -4.93 1.89
C GLY A 119 -4.16 -6.38 2.11
N GLN A 120 -4.91 -6.93 1.16
CA GLN A 120 -5.27 -8.34 1.11
C GLN A 120 -4.93 -8.92 -0.26
N SER A 121 -4.77 -10.22 -0.36
CA SER A 121 -4.58 -10.87 -1.65
C SER A 121 -5.01 -12.34 -1.64
N ASP A 122 -5.42 -12.84 -2.81
CA ASP A 122 -5.60 -14.28 -3.06
C ASP A 122 -4.40 -14.90 -3.78
N ILE A 123 -3.70 -14.11 -4.58
CA ILE A 123 -2.46 -14.48 -5.25
C ILE A 123 -1.56 -13.26 -5.16
N LEU A 124 -0.49 -13.36 -4.37
CA LEU A 124 0.47 -12.28 -4.22
C LEU A 124 1.68 -12.59 -5.08
N SER A 125 1.93 -11.75 -6.08
CA SER A 125 3.27 -11.70 -6.69
C SER A 125 4.15 -10.75 -5.89
N PHE A 126 5.27 -11.27 -5.41
CA PHE A 126 6.19 -10.59 -4.52
C PHE A 126 7.61 -10.61 -5.07
N ALA A 127 8.28 -9.46 -5.01
CA ALA A 127 9.64 -9.31 -5.46
C ALA A 127 10.45 -8.38 -4.56
N VAL A 128 11.76 -8.60 -4.51
CA VAL A 128 12.71 -7.69 -3.86
C VAL A 128 13.59 -7.07 -4.93
N LEU A 129 13.78 -5.77 -4.85
CA LEU A 129 14.70 -5.04 -5.70
C LEU A 129 15.83 -4.47 -4.85
N ASN A 130 17.05 -4.60 -5.34
CA ASN A 130 18.23 -3.98 -4.74
C ASN A 130 18.72 -2.82 -5.62
N ARG A 131 19.08 -1.70 -4.98
CA ARG A 131 19.69 -0.56 -5.66
C ARG A 131 21.14 -0.89 -6.02
N ARG A 132 21.45 -0.82 -7.30
CA ARG A 132 22.80 -1.03 -7.84
C ARG A 132 23.64 0.26 -7.77
N PRO A 133 24.98 0.16 -7.84
CA PRO A 133 25.87 1.32 -7.85
C PRO A 133 25.61 2.31 -8.99
N ASP A 134 25.07 1.84 -10.12
CA ASP A 134 24.67 2.68 -11.26
C ASP A 134 23.33 3.42 -11.03
N GLY A 135 22.74 3.27 -9.85
CA GLY A 135 21.48 3.90 -9.46
C GLY A 135 20.22 3.17 -9.91
N LYS A 136 20.35 2.11 -10.73
CA LYS A 136 19.22 1.28 -11.18
C LYS A 136 18.83 0.26 -10.13
N TRP A 137 17.67 -0.34 -10.32
CA TRP A 137 17.15 -1.38 -9.45
C TRP A 137 17.19 -2.72 -10.17
N ALA A 138 17.61 -3.76 -9.47
CA ALA A 138 17.64 -5.12 -9.99
C ALA A 138 16.86 -6.05 -9.09
N PHE A 139 16.12 -7.00 -9.69
CA PHE A 139 15.53 -8.09 -8.94
C PHE A 139 16.60 -8.90 -8.24
N VAL A 140 16.32 -9.25 -7.00
CA VAL A 140 17.12 -10.17 -6.20
C VAL A 140 16.19 -11.17 -5.52
N GLU A 141 16.72 -12.34 -5.20
CA GLU A 141 15.95 -13.37 -4.51
C GLU A 141 15.44 -12.83 -3.16
N PRO A 142 14.12 -12.91 -2.89
CA PRO A 142 13.58 -12.58 -1.59
C PRO A 142 13.99 -13.59 -0.53
N SER A 143 14.33 -13.15 0.68
CA SER A 143 14.60 -14.08 1.78
C SER A 143 13.31 -14.76 2.27
N MET A 144 13.40 -16.01 2.71
CA MET A 144 12.26 -16.69 3.33
C MET A 144 11.73 -15.96 4.56
N SER A 145 12.64 -15.37 5.36
CA SER A 145 12.27 -14.60 6.55
C SER A 145 11.42 -13.35 6.25
N ILE A 146 11.67 -12.66 5.13
CA ILE A 146 10.87 -11.49 4.76
C ILE A 146 9.50 -11.93 4.29
N ILE A 147 9.42 -13.03 3.53
CA ILE A 147 8.15 -13.62 3.06
C ILE A 147 7.29 -14.04 4.26
N GLU A 148 7.87 -14.71 5.25
CA GLU A 148 7.16 -15.08 6.47
C GLU A 148 6.61 -13.85 7.18
N THR A 149 7.40 -12.78 7.31
CA THR A 149 7.01 -11.54 7.98
C THR A 149 5.84 -10.84 7.28
N ILE A 150 5.84 -10.75 5.94
CA ILE A 150 4.75 -10.09 5.20
C ILE A 150 3.44 -10.90 5.21
N LEU A 151 3.50 -12.22 5.46
CA LEU A 151 2.33 -13.09 5.51
C LEU A 151 1.82 -13.34 6.93
N ASN A 152 2.71 -13.33 7.91
CA ASN A 152 2.44 -13.54 9.32
C ASN A 152 3.36 -12.63 10.14
N PRO A 153 2.96 -11.38 10.42
CA PRO A 153 3.80 -10.46 11.15
C PRO A 153 4.07 -11.04 12.53
N PRO A 154 5.28 -10.88 13.08
CA PRO A 154 5.54 -11.26 14.46
C PRO A 154 4.48 -10.62 15.36
N LYS A 155 4.01 -11.35 16.37
CA LYS A 155 3.12 -10.81 17.38
C LYS A 155 3.88 -9.74 18.17
N VAL A 156 3.97 -8.53 17.62
CA VAL A 156 4.29 -7.37 18.43
C VAL A 156 3.05 -7.17 19.28
N ALA A 157 3.15 -7.54 20.55
CA ALA A 157 2.15 -7.20 21.54
C ALA A 157 2.05 -5.67 21.53
N PHE A 158 1.01 -5.12 20.91
CA PHE A 158 0.60 -3.75 21.17
C PHE A 158 0.10 -3.75 22.62
N ALA A 159 1.04 -3.52 23.53
CA ALA A 159 0.74 -3.19 24.90
C ALA A 159 0.29 -1.72 24.94
N ASN A 160 -0.96 -1.55 25.38
CA ASN A 160 -1.65 -0.33 25.79
C ASN A 160 -2.20 0.58 24.70
#